data_AF-A0A2S9GE42-F1
#
_entry.id   AF-A0A2S9GE42-F1
#
_cell.length_a   1.000
_cell.length_b   1.000
_cell.length_c   1.000
_cell.angle_alpha   90.00
_cell.angle_beta   90.00
_cell.angle_gamma   90.00
#
_symmetry.space_group_name_H-M   'P 1'
#
loop_
_entity.id
_entity.type
_entity.pdbx_description
1 polymer ?
#
loop_
_entity_poly.entity_id
_entity_poly.type
_entity_poly.pdbx_seq_one_letter_code
_entity_poly.pdbx_strand_id
1 'polypeptide(L)'
;MPMHQAKRLVGGAAVVLPPRGVVYGLASRRVFETVRTMVAVLGQLSFDEAFGEPPELAGAAEPAVEAFCEQLRARVLAETGLVAS
;
A
#
# COMPACT_ATOMS: atom_id res chain seq x y z
N MET A 1 3.99 2.44 -20.40
CA MET A 1 3.18 3.21 -21.36
C MET A 1 3.84 4.57 -21.60
N PRO A 2 4.15 4.96 -22.85
CA PRO A 2 4.65 6.30 -23.16
C PRO A 2 3.64 7.41 -22.85
N MET A 3 4.10 8.54 -22.29
CA MET A 3 3.21 9.64 -21.89
C MET A 3 2.36 10.21 -23.04
N HIS A 4 2.90 10.26 -24.26
CA HIS A 4 2.15 10.76 -25.43
C HIS A 4 0.95 9.85 -25.76
N GLN A 5 1.08 8.54 -25.58
CA GLN A 5 0.01 7.58 -25.79
C GLN A 5 -1.06 7.72 -24.71
N ALA A 6 -0.64 7.81 -23.43
CA ALA A 6 -1.55 8.02 -22.30
C ALA A 6 -2.42 9.28 -22.48
N LYS A 7 -1.79 10.41 -22.83
CA LYS A 7 -2.50 11.67 -23.06
C LYS A 7 -3.53 11.59 -24.18
N ARG A 8 -3.23 10.84 -25.25
CA ARG A 8 -4.18 10.66 -26.36
C ARG A 8 -5.38 9.80 -25.96
N LEU A 9 -5.18 8.79 -25.12
CA LEU A 9 -6.26 7.92 -24.64
C LEU A 9 -7.19 8.62 -23.64
N VAL A 10 -6.64 9.44 -22.74
CA VAL A 10 -7.43 10.17 -21.73
C VAL A 10 -8.04 11.47 -22.27
N GLY A 11 -7.35 12.16 -23.18
CA GLY A 11 -7.80 13.44 -23.76
C GLY A 11 -7.50 14.67 -22.91
N GLY A 12 -8.26 15.75 -23.13
CA GLY A 12 -8.01 17.08 -22.55
C GLY A 12 -8.09 17.18 -21.02
N ALA A 13 -8.71 16.20 -20.36
CA ALA A 13 -8.81 16.14 -18.90
C ALA A 13 -7.55 15.57 -18.21
N ALA A 14 -6.55 15.11 -18.97
CA ALA A 14 -5.35 14.50 -18.41
C ALA A 14 -4.51 15.52 -17.64
N VAL A 15 -4.30 15.26 -16.35
CA VAL A 15 -3.36 16.00 -15.49
C VAL A 15 -2.03 15.25 -15.43
N VAL A 16 -0.94 15.92 -15.79
CA VAL A 16 0.42 15.36 -15.72
C VAL A 16 1.16 16.02 -14.57
N LEU A 17 1.65 15.21 -13.63
CA LEU A 17 2.40 15.68 -12.47
C LEU A 17 3.89 15.31 -12.61
N PRO A 18 4.82 16.19 -12.21
CA PRO A 18 6.23 15.83 -12.09
C PRO A 18 6.43 14.83 -10.93
N PRO A 19 7.49 14.01 -10.96
CA PRO A 19 7.78 13.08 -9.87
C PRO A 19 8.10 13.83 -8.57
N ARG A 20 7.61 13.29 -7.44
CA ARG A 20 7.81 13.86 -6.09
C ARG A 20 8.36 12.80 -5.12
N GLY A 21 9.51 12.20 -5.47
CA GLY A 21 10.06 11.03 -4.76
C GLY A 21 10.21 11.21 -3.24
N VAL A 22 10.56 12.42 -2.77
CA VAL A 22 10.65 12.73 -1.33
C VAL A 22 9.30 12.58 -0.62
N VAL A 23 8.22 13.05 -1.25
CA VAL A 23 6.86 12.96 -0.70
C VAL A 23 6.41 11.50 -0.65
N TYR A 24 6.65 10.75 -1.74
CA TYR A 24 6.27 9.34 -1.81
C TYR A 24 7.08 8.47 -0.85
N GLY A 25 8.36 8.78 -0.63
CA GLY A 25 9.19 8.10 0.37
C GLY A 25 8.72 8.36 1.80
N LEU A 26 8.20 9.55 2.11
CA LEU A 26 7.59 9.83 3.41
C LEU A 26 6.28 9.06 3.60
N ALA A 27 5.43 9.02 2.58
CA ALA A 27 4.19 8.26 2.60
C ALA A 27 4.46 6.76 2.80
N SER A 28 5.39 6.20 2.02
CA SER A 28 5.86 4.81 2.14
C SER A 28 6.28 4.46 3.56
N ARG A 29 7.15 5.28 4.18
CA ARG A 29 7.59 5.04 5.57
C ARG A 29 6.43 5.02 6.56
N ARG A 30 5.49 5.97 6.46
CA ARG A 30 4.33 6.02 7.36
C ARG A 30 3.41 4.80 7.21
N VAL A 31 3.20 4.35 5.98
CA VAL A 31 2.43 3.12 5.71
C VAL A 31 3.15 1.92 6.33
N PHE A 32 4.45 1.75 6.08
CA PHE A 32 5.19 0.62 6.65
C PHE A 32 5.31 0.67 8.17
N GLU A 33 5.46 1.83 8.78
CA GLU A 33 5.38 2.00 10.24
C GLU A 33 4.02 1.53 10.77
N THR A 34 2.94 1.90 10.10
CA THR A 34 1.58 1.47 10.45
C THR A 34 1.43 -0.05 10.31
N VAL A 35 1.86 -0.64 9.20
CA VAL A 35 1.79 -2.10 8.97
C VAL A 35 2.61 -2.85 10.02
N ARG A 36 3.78 -2.34 10.43
CA ARG A 36 4.62 -2.97 11.47
C ARG A 36 3.96 -3.04 12.85
N THR A 37 2.92 -2.25 13.11
CA THR A 37 2.15 -2.36 14.36
C THR A 37 1.29 -3.62 14.43
N MET A 38 1.01 -4.25 13.29
CA MET A 38 0.20 -5.47 13.18
C MET A 38 1.02 -6.65 12.67
N VAL A 39 2.02 -6.41 11.82
CA VAL A 39 2.88 -7.44 11.22
C VAL A 39 4.34 -7.14 11.58
N ALA A 40 4.87 -7.83 12.58
CA ALA A 40 6.21 -7.55 13.09
C ALA A 40 7.33 -7.81 12.06
N VAL A 41 7.19 -8.87 11.26
CA VAL A 41 8.17 -9.28 10.25
C VAL A 41 7.66 -8.89 8.87
N LEU A 42 8.35 -7.93 8.24
CA LEU A 42 8.06 -7.47 6.87
C LEU A 42 9.30 -7.56 5.98
N GLY A 43 9.15 -8.21 4.83
CA GLY A 43 10.08 -8.14 3.71
C GLY A 43 9.60 -7.10 2.70
N GLN A 44 10.14 -5.88 2.76
CA GLN A 44 9.78 -4.80 1.83
C GLN A 44 10.34 -5.06 0.43
N LEU A 45 9.47 -5.06 -0.58
CA LEU A 45 9.81 -5.30 -1.98
C LEU A 45 9.98 -3.99 -2.76
N SER A 46 9.14 -2.99 -2.47
CA SER A 46 9.12 -1.68 -3.15
C SER A 46 8.73 -0.55 -2.18
N PHE A 47 8.39 0.64 -2.70
CA PHE A 47 7.89 1.74 -1.88
C PHE A 47 6.49 1.47 -1.30
N ASP A 48 5.71 0.60 -1.94
CA ASP A 48 4.30 0.36 -1.62
C ASP A 48 3.95 -1.13 -1.51
N GLU A 49 4.96 -2.02 -1.59
CA GLU A 49 4.76 -3.47 -1.53
C GLU A 49 5.70 -4.14 -0.51
N ALA A 50 5.16 -5.11 0.23
CA ALA A 50 5.91 -5.98 1.11
C ALA A 50 5.22 -7.34 1.31
N PHE A 51 6.00 -8.34 1.70
CA PHE A 51 5.52 -9.58 2.28
C PHE A 51 5.51 -9.48 3.80
N GLY A 52 4.52 -10.11 4.43
CA GLY A 52 4.37 -10.15 5.87
C GLY A 52 4.08 -11.57 6.37
N GLU A 53 4.66 -11.92 7.52
CA GLU A 53 4.49 -13.24 8.15
C GLU A 53 3.96 -13.09 9.58
N PRO A 54 2.68 -12.75 9.77
CA PRO A 54 2.06 -12.70 11.10
C PRO A 54 1.91 -14.12 11.68
N PRO A 55 2.60 -14.48 12.79
CA PRO A 55 2.58 -15.83 13.33
C PRO A 55 1.18 -16.33 13.73
N GLU A 56 0.30 -15.42 14.13
CA GLU A 56 -1.09 -15.71 14.50
C GLU A 56 -1.95 -16.24 13.34
N LEU A 57 -1.52 -16.03 12.09
CA LEU A 57 -2.21 -16.56 10.92
C LEU A 57 -1.70 -17.94 10.48
N ALA A 58 -0.63 -18.45 11.09
CA ALA A 58 -0.11 -19.78 10.76
C ALA A 58 -1.15 -20.86 11.07
N GLY A 59 -1.68 -21.50 10.01
CA GLY A 59 -2.74 -22.51 10.14
C GLY A 59 -4.13 -21.95 10.46
N ALA A 60 -4.31 -20.63 10.40
CA ALA A 60 -5.62 -20.01 10.58
C ALA A 60 -6.57 -20.38 9.43
N ALA A 61 -7.86 -20.44 9.73
CA ALA A 61 -8.90 -20.62 8.71
C ALA A 61 -9.03 -19.37 7.85
N GLU A 62 -9.44 -19.55 6.59
CA GLU A 62 -9.63 -18.48 5.60
C GLU A 62 -10.38 -17.25 6.14
N PRO A 63 -11.52 -17.36 6.86
CA PRO A 63 -12.23 -16.18 7.36
C PRO A 63 -11.44 -15.35 8.37
N ALA A 64 -10.53 -15.97 9.12
CA ALA A 64 -9.67 -15.26 10.07
C ALA A 64 -8.57 -14.46 9.34
N VAL A 65 -8.05 -15.02 8.24
CA VAL A 65 -7.08 -14.32 7.38
C VAL A 65 -7.74 -13.14 6.68
N GLU A 66 -8.96 -13.31 6.15
CA GLU A 66 -9.72 -12.21 5.55
C GLU A 66 -9.96 -11.07 6.54
N ALA A 67 -10.45 -11.40 7.74
CA ALA A 67 -10.70 -10.42 8.79
C ALA A 67 -9.41 -9.67 9.19
N PHE A 68 -8.27 -10.36 9.24
CA PHE A 68 -6.97 -9.73 9.50
C PHE A 68 -6.61 -8.74 8.38
N CYS A 69 -6.74 -9.14 7.12
CA CYS A 69 -6.45 -8.27 5.98
C CYS A 69 -7.37 -7.04 5.94
N GLU A 70 -8.66 -7.20 6.26
CA GLU A 70 -9.60 -6.08 6.39
C GLU A 70 -9.19 -5.09 7.48
N GLN A 71 -8.83 -5.60 8.66
CA GLN A 71 -8.36 -4.77 9.77
C GLN A 71 -7.07 -4.03 9.43
N LEU A 72 -6.14 -4.70 8.74
CA LEU A 72 -4.89 -4.10 8.29
C LEU A 72 -5.16 -2.95 7.31
N ARG A 73 -6.00 -3.16 6.30
CA ARG A 73 -6.40 -2.11 5.34
C ARG A 73 -7.11 -0.96 6.04
N ALA A 74 -8.02 -1.25 6.96
CA ALA A 74 -8.74 -0.23 7.73
C ALA A 74 -7.79 0.62 8.57
N ARG A 75 -6.79 0.01 9.21
CA ARG A 75 -5.78 0.74 9.99
C ARG A 75 -4.86 1.58 9.11
N VAL A 76 -4.38 1.06 7.98
CA VAL A 76 -3.59 1.85 7.02
C VAL A 76 -4.37 3.08 6.55
N LEU A 77 -5.65 2.91 6.21
CA LEU A 77 -6.51 4.01 5.82
C LEU A 77 -6.70 5.03 6.94
N ALA A 78 -6.99 4.57 8.16
CA ALA A 78 -7.23 5.45 9.30
C ALA A 78 -6.01 6.29 9.68
N GLU A 79 -4.82 5.70 9.68
CA GLU A 79 -3.58 6.36 10.14
C GLU A 79 -2.90 7.21 9.05
N THR A 80 -3.05 6.82 7.78
CA THR A 80 -2.30 7.46 6.68
C THR A 80 -3.17 8.20 5.67
N GLY A 81 -4.48 7.92 5.64
CA GLY A 81 -5.39 8.38 4.60
C GLY A 81 -5.19 7.69 3.24
N LEU A 82 -4.33 6.67 3.16
CA LEU A 82 -4.03 5.93 1.93
C LEU A 82 -4.72 4.56 1.95
N VAL A 83 -5.17 4.12 0.79
CA VAL A 83 -5.76 2.79 0.61
C VAL A 83 -4.67 1.77 0.28
N ALA A 84 -4.84 0.56 0.81
CA ALA A 84 -4.05 -0.62 0.49
C ALA A 84 -4.98 -1.73 -0.04
N SER A 85 -4.44 -2.70 -0.77
CA SER A 85 -5.19 -3.81 -1.38
C SER A 85 -4.89 -5.12 -0.67
#